data_AF-A0A2W1HKU3-F1
#
_entry.id   AF-A0A2W1HKU3-F1
#
_cell.length_a   1.000
_cell.length_b   1.000
_cell.length_c   1.000
_cell.angle_alpha   90.00
_cell.angle_beta   90.00
_cell.angle_gamma   90.00
#
_symmetry.space_group_name_H-M   'P 1'
#
loop_
_entity.id
_entity.type
_entity.pdbx_description
1 polymer ?
#
loop_
_entity_poly.entity_id
_entity_poly.type
_entity_poly.pdbx_seq_one_letter_code
_entity_poly.pdbx_strand_id
1 'polypeptide(L)'
;MTPSPMTQMFATTNIERIPAASPTTASTMLTEAFVTTLGRNSPSDAESQASNTISIYNLSFADRKILAKGAQVHICDHQGITICQLPHALFRAISTKKELVKPGNQPGIITLPENLDELMIINLIQHFMDLVTWKQHARMLPSYESTYHDLQTCSVGEYLGMKMYTQHIFNWYFASISSGHLPGYSDIDAFTYVRTIPGEALFQKLVNFVAKLDFEDSIPDPEDYQEYLQTNQHFREAVAVAKAKRQAYFVYLERKNREEAAAAERAANIAEKNKARVKMAKDKAAQSKAKWEEKKKAEAELAARVKAKMAAPGKKIWKAHEAGYIRRIYGKNVPT
;
A
#
# COMPACT_ATOMS: atom_id res chain seq x y z
N MET A 1 -81.28 27.74 42.44
CA MET A 1 -81.07 27.40 41.03
C MET A 1 -79.72 26.72 40.91
N THR A 2 -79.72 25.39 40.80
CA THR A 2 -78.68 24.59 40.12
C THR A 2 -78.74 24.90 38.61
N PRO A 3 -77.66 24.73 37.80
CA PRO A 3 -76.87 23.49 37.71
C PRO A 3 -75.33 23.61 37.60
N SER A 4 -74.69 22.46 37.85
CA SER A 4 -73.30 22.06 37.54
C SER A 4 -73.12 21.67 36.05
N PRO A 5 -72.03 20.98 35.62
CA PRO A 5 -70.69 21.49 35.30
C PRO A 5 -70.21 21.08 33.88
N MET A 6 -69.10 21.64 33.37
CA MET A 6 -68.34 21.00 32.27
C MET A 6 -66.83 21.18 32.43
N THR A 7 -66.19 20.04 32.72
CA THR A 7 -64.88 19.52 32.34
C THR A 7 -64.03 20.30 31.33
N GLN A 8 -62.75 20.52 31.64
CA GLN A 8 -61.60 20.42 30.71
C GLN A 8 -60.30 20.31 31.53
N MET A 9 -59.84 19.09 31.78
CA MET A 9 -58.65 18.46 31.18
C MET A 9 -57.31 19.14 31.49
N PHE A 10 -56.61 18.59 32.50
CA PHE A 10 -55.18 18.75 32.72
C PHE A 10 -54.40 18.10 31.56
N ALA A 11 -53.78 18.92 30.71
CA ALA A 11 -52.75 18.46 29.80
C ALA A 11 -51.40 18.58 30.52
N THR A 12 -50.84 17.45 30.92
CA THR A 12 -49.45 17.29 31.31
C THR A 12 -48.54 17.66 30.13
N THR A 13 -47.88 18.81 30.21
CA THR A 13 -46.75 19.13 29.32
C THR A 13 -45.61 18.17 29.61
N ASN A 14 -45.50 17.13 28.76
CA ASN A 14 -44.28 16.37 28.57
C ASN A 14 -43.16 17.35 28.23
N ILE A 15 -42.22 17.53 29.14
CA ILE A 15 -40.92 18.14 28.84
C ILE A 15 -40.19 17.10 27.99
N GLU A 16 -40.30 17.22 26.66
CA GLU A 16 -39.40 16.53 25.75
C GLU A 16 -37.97 16.94 26.13
N ARG A 17 -37.22 15.99 26.70
CA ARG A 17 -35.76 16.09 26.80
C ARG A 17 -35.23 16.27 25.39
N ILE A 18 -34.85 17.50 25.05
CA ILE A 18 -34.02 17.79 23.89
C ILE A 18 -32.77 16.90 24.05
N PRO A 19 -32.48 16.00 23.09
CA PRO A 19 -31.26 15.22 23.15
C PRO A 19 -30.08 16.20 23.12
N ALA A 20 -29.19 16.09 24.11
CA ALA A 20 -27.97 16.88 24.14
C ALA A 20 -27.27 16.75 22.78
N ALA A 21 -27.17 17.87 22.06
CA ALA A 21 -26.51 17.91 20.77
C ALA A 21 -25.12 17.30 20.93
N SER A 22 -24.78 16.33 20.07
CA SER A 22 -23.44 15.79 20.00
C SER A 22 -22.44 16.95 19.88
N PRO A 23 -21.34 16.96 20.67
CA PRO A 23 -20.40 18.06 20.62
C PRO A 23 -19.90 18.24 19.18
N THR A 24 -19.91 19.48 18.69
CA THR A 24 -19.33 19.79 17.39
C THR A 24 -17.85 19.43 17.40
N THR A 25 -17.28 19.06 16.25
CA THR A 25 -15.87 18.70 16.11
C THR A 25 -14.96 19.76 16.76
N ALA A 26 -15.24 21.05 16.54
CA ALA A 26 -14.52 22.16 17.20
C ALA A 26 -14.60 22.14 18.74
N SER A 27 -15.75 21.75 19.30
CA SER A 27 -15.94 21.59 20.76
C SER A 27 -15.09 20.45 21.32
N THR A 28 -14.91 19.35 20.59
CA THR A 28 -14.05 18.22 21.01
C THR A 28 -12.59 18.62 21.09
N MET A 29 -12.05 19.31 20.07
CA MET A 29 -10.65 19.76 20.05
C MET A 29 -10.35 20.77 21.18
N LEU A 30 -11.26 21.72 21.42
CA LEU A 30 -11.14 22.66 22.54
C LEU A 30 -11.20 21.92 23.88
N THR A 31 -12.14 20.98 24.04
CA THR A 31 -12.24 20.19 25.27
C THR A 31 -10.96 19.40 25.51
N GLU A 32 -10.46 18.68 24.51
CA GLU A 32 -9.19 17.93 24.64
C GLU A 32 -7.99 18.83 24.96
N ALA A 33 -7.92 20.03 24.38
CA ALA A 33 -6.82 20.95 24.63
C ALA A 33 -6.76 21.38 26.11
N PHE A 34 -7.92 21.61 26.73
CA PHE A 34 -8.02 22.10 28.12
C PHE A 34 -8.20 21.01 29.18
N VAL A 35 -8.54 19.77 28.82
CA VAL A 35 -8.72 18.67 29.79
C VAL A 35 -7.37 18.17 30.30
N THR A 36 -6.98 18.55 31.52
CA THR A 36 -5.96 17.86 32.31
C THR A 36 -6.59 16.58 32.89
N THR A 37 -6.40 15.42 32.24
CA THR A 37 -6.89 14.16 32.81
C THR A 37 -6.07 13.77 34.04
N LEU A 38 -6.59 14.09 35.22
CA LEU A 38 -6.35 13.30 36.43
C LEU A 38 -7.19 12.02 36.30
N GLY A 39 -6.52 10.90 35.99
CA GLY A 39 -7.01 9.55 36.22
C GLY A 39 -8.11 9.03 35.27
N ARG A 40 -7.74 8.06 34.42
CA ARG A 40 -8.31 6.70 34.30
C ARG A 40 -7.97 6.18 32.89
N ASN A 41 -6.98 5.29 32.80
CA ASN A 41 -6.68 4.58 31.57
C ASN A 41 -7.74 3.50 31.36
N SER A 42 -8.75 3.78 30.53
CA SER A 42 -9.58 2.76 29.90
C SER A 42 -8.87 2.24 28.65
N PRO A 43 -8.71 0.91 28.47
CA PRO A 43 -8.09 0.36 27.25
C PRO A 43 -8.89 0.64 25.96
N SER A 44 -10.13 1.10 26.05
CA SER A 44 -11.01 1.42 24.91
C SER A 44 -10.70 2.76 24.22
N ASP A 45 -9.90 3.63 24.85
CA ASP A 45 -9.62 4.96 24.31
C ASP A 45 -8.49 4.95 23.28
N ALA A 46 -7.69 3.87 23.25
CA ALA A 46 -6.58 3.71 22.30
C ALA A 46 -7.05 3.35 20.89
N GLU A 47 -8.17 2.63 20.74
CA GLU A 47 -8.72 2.26 19.43
C GLU A 47 -9.65 3.33 18.84
N SER A 48 -10.02 4.35 19.62
CA SER A 48 -10.91 5.45 19.21
C SER A 48 -10.17 6.69 18.69
N GLN A 49 -8.84 6.76 18.83
CA GLN A 49 -8.03 7.93 18.46
C GLN A 49 -7.66 8.02 16.97
N ALA A 50 -8.09 7.06 16.15
CA ALA A 50 -7.68 6.96 14.75
C ALA A 50 -8.53 7.77 13.75
N SER A 51 -9.57 8.53 14.14
CA SER A 51 -10.52 9.07 13.16
C SER A 51 -10.96 10.53 13.28
N ASN A 52 -10.41 11.37 14.17
CA ASN A 52 -10.75 12.81 14.15
C ASN A 52 -9.65 13.72 14.74
N THR A 53 -8.42 13.66 14.25
CA THR A 53 -7.45 14.75 14.51
C THR A 53 -7.86 15.96 13.67
N ILE A 54 -8.71 16.82 14.23
CA ILE A 54 -9.17 18.04 13.58
C ILE A 54 -7.98 18.99 13.47
N SER A 55 -7.71 19.47 12.26
CA SER A 55 -6.70 20.49 12.02
C SER A 55 -7.10 21.83 12.62
N ILE A 56 -6.16 22.55 13.25
CA ILE A 56 -6.37 23.92 13.71
C ILE A 56 -6.79 24.86 12.57
N TYR A 57 -6.50 24.51 11.31
CA TYR A 57 -6.91 25.28 10.14
C TYR A 57 -8.43 25.28 9.92
N ASN A 58 -9.16 24.31 10.46
CA ASN A 58 -10.61 24.19 10.32
C ASN A 58 -11.38 24.91 11.44
N LEU A 59 -10.69 25.41 12.46
CA LEU A 59 -11.32 26.14 13.56
C LEU A 59 -11.70 27.57 13.16
N SER A 60 -12.75 28.12 13.78
CA SER A 60 -13.05 29.54 13.66
C SER A 60 -11.95 30.38 14.34
N PHE A 61 -11.83 31.66 13.96
CA PHE A 61 -10.86 32.54 14.62
C PHE A 61 -11.16 32.72 16.12
N ALA A 62 -12.43 32.71 16.51
CA ALA A 62 -12.85 32.79 17.90
C ALA A 62 -12.34 31.58 18.70
N ASP A 63 -12.49 30.37 18.16
CA ASP A 63 -12.02 29.13 18.79
C ASP A 63 -10.49 29.09 18.89
N ARG A 64 -9.79 29.49 17.82
CA ARG A 64 -8.32 29.57 17.82
C ARG A 64 -7.80 30.52 18.90
N LYS A 65 -8.47 31.66 19.12
CA LYS A 65 -8.10 32.61 20.18
C LYS A 65 -8.19 32.03 21.60
N ILE A 66 -9.05 31.03 21.82
CA ILE A 66 -9.13 30.36 23.11
C ILE A 66 -7.83 29.59 23.38
N LEU A 67 -7.25 28.94 22.36
CA LEU A 67 -6.00 28.18 22.44
C LEU A 67 -4.77 29.03 22.79
N ALA A 68 -4.83 30.36 22.61
CA ALA A 68 -3.75 31.28 22.98
C ALA A 68 -3.59 31.48 24.51
N LYS A 69 -4.49 30.92 25.32
CA LYS A 69 -4.55 31.14 26.77
C LYS A 69 -3.97 29.98 27.57
N GLY A 70 -3.60 30.27 28.82
CA GLY A 70 -3.21 29.26 29.81
C GLY A 70 -1.71 29.21 30.09
N ALA A 71 -1.30 28.11 30.73
CA ALA A 71 0.10 27.86 31.07
C ALA A 71 0.98 27.74 29.81
N GLN A 72 2.23 28.15 29.92
CA GLN A 72 3.20 28.10 28.82
C GLN A 72 3.98 26.78 28.83
N VAL A 73 4.36 26.36 27.62
CA VAL A 73 5.34 25.32 27.34
C VAL A 73 6.58 26.01 26.79
N HIS A 74 7.72 25.76 27.41
CA HIS A 74 9.01 26.27 26.98
C HIS A 74 9.67 25.21 26.10
N ILE A 75 10.04 25.61 24.90
CA ILE A 75 10.86 24.80 24.01
C ILE A 75 12.31 25.23 24.20
N CYS A 76 13.13 24.31 24.67
CA CYS A 76 14.53 24.53 24.95
C CYS A 76 15.42 23.80 23.92
N ASP A 77 16.57 24.40 23.63
CA ASP A 77 17.65 23.77 22.88
C ASP A 77 18.20 22.52 23.61
N HIS A 78 19.20 21.87 22.99
CA HIS A 78 19.86 20.70 23.57
C HIS A 78 20.64 21.01 24.87
N GLN A 79 20.92 22.27 25.17
CA GLN A 79 21.61 22.75 26.37
C GLN A 79 20.64 23.17 27.49
N GLY A 80 19.33 23.18 27.21
CA GLY A 80 18.29 23.60 28.14
C GLY A 80 17.95 25.10 28.08
N ILE A 81 18.52 25.87 27.15
CA ILE A 81 18.22 27.28 26.92
C ILE A 81 16.89 27.41 26.20
N THR A 82 15.97 28.21 26.74
CA THR A 82 14.66 28.43 26.12
C THR A 82 14.79 29.23 24.82
N ILE A 83 14.39 28.62 23.71
CA ILE A 83 14.39 29.23 22.36
C ILE A 83 13.05 29.95 22.11
N CYS A 84 11.94 29.28 22.40
CA CYS A 84 10.61 29.84 22.18
C CYS A 84 9.57 29.26 23.15
N GLN A 85 8.39 29.87 23.19
CA GLN A 85 7.31 29.51 24.09
C GLN A 85 5.99 29.42 23.34
N LEU A 86 5.13 28.50 23.75
CA LEU A 86 3.75 28.43 23.28
C LEU A 86 2.78 28.02 24.39
N PRO A 87 1.50 28.43 24.32
CA PRO A 87 0.48 27.98 25.25
C PRO A 87 0.32 26.46 25.21
N HIS A 88 0.17 25.84 26.38
CA HIS A 88 0.01 24.39 26.52
C HIS A 88 -1.24 23.88 25.79
N ALA A 89 -2.34 24.63 25.84
CA ALA A 89 -3.56 24.31 25.09
C ALA A 89 -3.31 24.28 23.57
N LEU A 90 -2.54 25.26 23.06
CA LEU A 90 -2.13 25.27 21.66
C LEU A 90 -1.26 24.05 21.33
N PHE A 91 -0.26 23.74 22.14
CA PHE A 91 0.60 22.57 21.92
C PHE A 91 -0.23 21.27 21.83
N ARG A 92 -1.15 21.03 22.77
CA ARG A 92 -2.00 19.83 22.76
C ARG A 92 -2.97 19.77 21.57
N ALA A 93 -3.35 20.92 21.04
CA ALA A 93 -4.20 21.02 19.86
C ALA A 93 -3.46 20.68 18.56
N ILE A 94 -2.16 21.00 18.46
CA ILE A 94 -1.39 20.83 17.21
C ILE A 94 -0.41 19.65 17.24
N SER A 95 -0.11 19.09 18.42
CA SER A 95 0.80 17.97 18.58
C SER A 95 0.07 16.65 18.82
N THR A 96 0.47 15.62 18.08
CA THR A 96 0.12 14.22 18.39
C THR A 96 0.97 13.66 19.54
N LYS A 97 2.10 14.29 19.88
CA LYS A 97 3.05 13.86 20.92
C LYS A 97 2.81 14.61 22.22
N LYS A 98 1.62 14.42 22.78
CA LYS A 98 1.15 15.11 23.99
C LYS A 98 2.02 14.77 25.22
N GLU A 99 2.68 13.61 25.20
CA GLU A 99 3.60 13.10 26.23
C GLU A 99 4.91 13.90 26.36
N LEU A 100 5.26 14.73 25.38
CA LEU A 100 6.42 15.63 25.47
C LEU A 100 6.29 16.63 26.62
N VAL A 101 5.05 16.93 27.05
CA VAL A 101 4.77 17.78 28.21
C VAL A 101 4.14 16.94 29.31
N LYS A 102 4.90 16.66 30.37
CA LYS A 102 4.39 15.87 31.51
C LYS A 102 3.28 16.64 32.26
N PRO A 103 2.17 15.97 32.61
CA PRO A 103 1.12 16.59 33.42
C PRO A 103 1.68 16.98 34.80
N GLY A 104 1.43 18.23 35.21
CA GLY A 104 1.86 18.75 36.52
C GLY A 104 3.17 19.55 36.53
N ASN A 105 4.00 19.45 35.48
CA ASN A 105 5.17 20.32 35.33
C ASN A 105 4.74 21.61 34.62
N GLN A 106 4.64 22.71 35.38
CA GLN A 106 4.44 24.05 34.83
C GLN A 106 5.60 24.98 35.23
N PRO A 107 6.25 25.64 34.25
CA PRO A 107 6.05 25.50 32.80
C PRO A 107 6.42 24.10 32.30
N GLY A 108 5.70 23.63 31.28
CA GLY A 108 6.09 22.40 30.58
C GLY A 108 7.40 22.65 29.85
N ILE A 109 8.37 21.73 29.91
CA ILE A 109 9.66 21.91 29.23
C ILE A 109 9.81 20.81 28.18
N ILE A 110 10.03 21.21 26.94
CA ILE A 110 10.37 20.31 25.82
C ILE A 110 11.82 20.60 25.44
N THR A 111 12.69 19.61 25.58
CA THR A 111 14.10 19.70 25.18
C THR A 111 14.27 19.12 23.78
N LEU A 112 14.94 19.87 22.91
CA LEU A 112 15.17 19.50 21.52
C LEU A 112 16.51 18.75 21.35
N PRO A 113 16.62 17.88 20.34
CA PRO A 113 17.89 17.27 19.96
C PRO A 113 18.77 18.28 19.20
N GLU A 114 20.09 18.06 19.25
CA GLU A 114 21.12 18.94 18.66
C GLU A 114 21.01 19.11 17.13
N ASN A 115 20.36 18.18 16.44
CA ASN A 115 20.30 18.13 14.97
C ASN A 115 19.10 18.88 14.35
N LEU A 116 18.35 19.66 15.14
CA LEU A 116 17.24 20.47 14.64
C LEU A 116 17.62 21.95 14.60
N ASP A 117 17.26 22.60 13.50
CA ASP A 117 17.50 24.03 13.30
C ASP A 117 16.56 24.88 14.18
N GLU A 118 17.14 25.64 15.10
CA GLU A 118 16.42 26.52 16.04
C GLU A 118 15.55 27.55 15.33
N LEU A 119 16.01 28.11 14.21
CA LEU A 119 15.27 29.10 13.45
C LEU A 119 14.00 28.49 12.86
N MET A 120 14.08 27.24 12.39
CA MET A 120 12.92 26.53 11.84
C MET A 120 11.90 26.18 12.92
N ILE A 121 12.36 25.91 14.14
CA ILE A 121 11.49 25.75 15.31
C ILE A 121 10.76 27.06 15.62
N ILE A 122 11.51 28.17 15.76
CA ILE A 122 10.94 29.49 16.03
C ILE A 122 9.88 29.82 14.99
N ASN A 123 10.20 29.64 13.71
CA ASN A 123 9.27 29.99 12.64
C ASN A 123 8.02 29.09 12.61
N LEU A 124 8.17 27.78 12.85
CA LEU A 124 7.03 26.86 12.92
C LEU A 124 6.09 27.24 14.08
N ILE A 125 6.65 27.50 15.26
CA ILE A 125 5.87 27.89 16.43
C ILE A 125 5.23 29.27 16.22
N GLN A 126 5.97 30.23 15.66
CA GLN A 126 5.45 31.56 15.34
C GLN A 126 4.27 31.49 14.36
N HIS A 127 4.31 30.60 13.35
CA HIS A 127 3.19 30.39 12.44
C HIS A 127 1.90 30.03 13.20
N PHE A 128 1.96 29.11 14.15
CA PHE A 128 0.79 28.74 14.95
C PHE A 128 0.38 29.83 15.94
N MET A 129 1.35 30.52 16.54
CA MET A 129 1.08 31.67 17.40
C MET A 129 0.32 32.77 16.65
N ASP A 130 0.70 33.08 15.42
CA ASP A 130 0.00 34.06 14.58
C ASP A 130 -1.46 33.65 14.30
N LEU A 131 -1.70 32.35 14.07
CA LEU A 131 -3.04 31.80 13.79
C LEU A 131 -4.01 31.94 14.96
N VAL A 132 -3.49 31.89 16.20
CA VAL A 132 -4.30 32.04 17.41
C VAL A 132 -4.37 33.47 17.92
N THR A 133 -3.46 34.35 17.51
CA THR A 133 -3.39 35.73 18.03
C THR A 133 -4.09 36.74 17.12
N TRP A 134 -3.69 36.82 15.84
CA TRP A 134 -4.09 37.93 14.97
C TRP A 134 -4.52 37.53 13.55
N LYS A 135 -4.09 36.37 13.01
CA LYS A 135 -4.49 35.94 11.65
C LYS A 135 -5.95 35.42 11.65
N GLN A 136 -6.84 36.23 11.07
CA GLN A 136 -8.27 35.90 10.95
C GLN A 136 -8.52 34.66 10.08
N HIS A 137 -7.77 34.51 9.00
CA HIS A 137 -7.86 33.36 8.11
C HIS A 137 -6.74 32.38 8.39
N ALA A 138 -7.11 31.11 8.57
CA ALA A 138 -6.14 30.05 8.69
C ALA A 138 -5.55 29.73 7.30
N ARG A 139 -4.23 29.84 7.19
CA ARG A 139 -3.48 29.44 6.00
C ARG A 139 -2.52 28.32 6.39
N MET A 140 -2.33 27.39 5.46
CA MET A 140 -1.30 26.35 5.59
C MET A 140 0.07 27.00 5.73
N LEU A 141 0.98 26.29 6.39
CA LEU A 141 2.38 26.70 6.49
C LEU A 141 2.97 26.87 5.08
N PRO A 142 3.54 28.04 4.74
CA PRO A 142 4.18 28.22 3.44
C PRO A 142 5.49 27.42 3.37
N SER A 143 5.94 27.12 2.14
CA SER A 143 7.33 26.71 1.89
C SER A 143 8.26 27.91 2.01
N TYR A 144 9.49 27.68 2.44
CA TYR A 144 10.55 28.68 2.60
C TYR A 144 11.34 28.93 1.31
N GLU A 145 10.98 28.27 0.20
CA GLU A 145 11.73 28.34 -1.07
C GLU A 145 13.21 27.92 -0.94
N SER A 146 13.53 27.23 0.15
CA SER A 146 14.84 26.68 0.47
C SER A 146 14.65 25.24 0.92
N THR A 147 15.20 24.31 0.14
CA THR A 147 15.10 22.87 0.40
C THR A 147 15.58 22.52 1.81
N TYR A 148 16.67 23.13 2.26
CA TYR A 148 17.20 22.92 3.60
C TYR A 148 16.20 23.33 4.70
N HIS A 149 15.64 24.54 4.60
CA HIS A 149 14.70 25.05 5.59
C HIS A 149 13.37 24.31 5.58
N ASP A 150 12.88 23.91 4.41
CA ASP A 150 11.68 23.10 4.27
C ASP A 150 11.86 21.71 4.89
N LEU A 151 12.99 21.05 4.64
CA LEU A 151 13.32 19.76 5.24
C LEU A 151 13.46 19.85 6.76
N GLN A 152 14.14 20.88 7.25
CA GLN A 152 14.24 21.15 8.69
C GLN A 152 12.87 21.42 9.30
N THR A 153 12.00 22.17 8.62
CA THR A 153 10.60 22.40 9.04
C THR A 153 9.83 21.09 9.14
N CYS A 154 9.93 20.20 8.14
CA CYS A 154 9.35 18.86 8.20
C CYS A 154 9.90 18.04 9.37
N SER A 155 11.20 18.15 9.63
CA SER A 155 11.90 17.44 10.72
C SER A 155 11.43 17.89 12.10
N VAL A 156 11.30 19.20 12.30
CA VAL A 156 10.75 19.79 13.52
C VAL A 156 9.30 19.35 13.69
N GLY A 157 8.50 19.39 12.61
CA GLY A 157 7.13 18.91 12.63
C GLY A 157 7.02 17.44 13.04
N GLU A 158 7.88 16.56 12.52
CA GLU A 158 7.93 15.15 12.93
C GLU A 158 8.33 15.00 14.41
N TYR A 159 9.34 15.76 14.87
CA TYR A 159 9.81 15.70 16.25
C TYR A 159 8.73 16.13 17.25
N LEU A 160 8.08 17.28 17.00
CA LEU A 160 7.06 17.86 17.85
C LEU A 160 5.66 17.23 17.66
N GLY A 161 5.50 16.24 16.78
CA GLY A 161 4.20 15.61 16.52
C GLY A 161 3.23 16.48 15.73
N MET A 162 3.75 17.46 14.97
CA MET A 162 3.00 18.40 14.14
C MET A 162 3.05 18.03 12.64
N LYS A 163 3.38 16.76 12.32
CA LYS A 163 3.57 16.25 10.95
C LYS A 163 2.42 16.60 10.01
N MET A 164 1.17 16.55 10.48
CA MET A 164 -0.01 16.86 9.66
C MET A 164 0.04 18.26 9.02
N TYR A 165 0.79 19.19 9.61
CA TYR A 165 0.90 20.57 9.16
C TYR A 165 2.12 20.83 8.27
N THR A 166 3.07 19.89 8.21
CA THR A 166 4.29 19.99 7.39
C THR A 166 4.31 18.97 6.25
N GLN A 167 3.36 18.03 6.25
CA GLN A 167 3.28 16.93 5.28
C GLN A 167 3.13 17.39 3.83
N HIS A 168 2.43 18.50 3.58
CA HIS A 168 2.27 19.01 2.22
C HIS A 168 3.58 19.49 1.60
N ILE A 169 4.48 20.07 2.41
CA ILE A 169 5.83 20.47 2.00
C ILE A 169 6.63 19.21 1.62
N PHE A 170 6.66 18.21 2.51
CA PHE A 170 7.32 16.92 2.23
C PHE A 170 6.79 16.27 0.93
N ASN A 171 5.46 16.24 0.77
CA ASN A 171 4.81 15.62 -0.39
C ASN A 171 5.18 16.32 -1.69
N TRP A 172 5.39 17.63 -1.67
CA TRP A 172 5.83 18.38 -2.84
C TRP A 172 7.21 17.91 -3.32
N TYR A 173 8.21 17.83 -2.42
CA TYR A 173 9.54 17.31 -2.77
C TYR A 173 9.49 15.85 -3.21
N PHE A 174 8.73 15.03 -2.49
CA PHE A 174 8.58 13.62 -2.84
C PHE A 174 7.97 13.43 -4.24
N ALA A 175 6.94 14.23 -4.57
CA ALA A 175 6.30 14.21 -5.88
C ALA A 175 7.22 14.76 -6.97
N SER A 176 7.97 15.84 -6.69
CA SER A 176 8.94 16.43 -7.61
C SER A 176 10.02 15.44 -8.03
N ILE A 177 10.64 14.75 -7.06
CA ILE A 177 11.62 13.70 -7.35
C ILE A 177 10.96 12.52 -8.08
N SER A 178 9.72 12.17 -7.71
CA SER A 178 9.01 11.05 -8.34
C SER A 178 8.57 11.32 -9.78
N SER A 179 8.32 12.58 -10.14
CA SER A 179 7.95 12.99 -11.50
C SER A 179 9.15 13.07 -12.44
N GLY A 180 10.36 12.87 -11.93
CA GLY A 180 11.60 12.89 -12.70
C GLY A 180 12.27 14.26 -12.75
N HIS A 181 11.91 15.19 -11.88
CA HIS A 181 12.65 16.44 -11.73
C HIS A 181 13.95 16.18 -10.96
N LEU A 182 15.09 16.49 -11.58
CA LEU A 182 16.39 16.44 -10.94
C LEU A 182 16.62 17.74 -10.16
N PRO A 183 16.71 17.68 -8.81
CA PRO A 183 17.02 18.88 -8.01
C PRO A 183 18.41 19.41 -8.34
N GLY A 184 18.62 20.71 -8.12
CA GLY A 184 19.94 21.32 -8.29
C GLY A 184 20.93 20.83 -7.22
N TYR A 185 22.23 21.02 -7.46
CA TYR A 185 23.28 20.56 -6.53
C TYR A 185 23.13 21.11 -5.10
N SER A 186 22.68 22.35 -4.94
CA SER A 186 22.37 22.93 -3.62
C SER A 186 21.24 22.20 -2.88
N ASP A 187 20.26 21.69 -3.62
CA ASP A 187 19.17 20.90 -3.04
C ASP A 187 19.66 19.50 -2.67
N ILE A 188 20.51 18.89 -3.51
CA ILE A 188 21.16 17.60 -3.22
C ILE A 188 21.98 17.70 -1.92
N ASP A 189 22.72 18.80 -1.73
CA ASP A 189 23.45 19.08 -0.49
C ASP A 189 22.50 19.19 0.71
N ALA A 190 21.37 19.87 0.56
CA ALA A 190 20.35 19.95 1.61
C ALA A 190 19.80 18.57 2.00
N PHE A 191 19.46 17.72 1.02
CA PHE A 191 19.02 16.35 1.27
C PHE A 191 20.11 15.49 1.93
N THR A 192 21.37 15.70 1.57
CA THR A 192 22.54 14.99 2.15
C THR A 192 22.77 15.39 3.61
N TYR A 193 22.59 16.68 3.91
CA TYR A 193 22.89 17.23 5.23
C TYR A 193 21.81 16.90 6.27
N VAL A 194 20.52 16.94 5.90
CA VAL A 194 19.41 16.73 6.84
C VAL A 194 19.16 15.23 7.08
N ARG A 195 19.75 14.69 8.15
CA ARG A 195 19.72 13.25 8.52
C ARG A 195 18.58 12.84 9.46
N THR A 196 17.48 13.57 9.43
CA THR A 196 16.29 13.26 10.22
C THR A 196 15.40 12.24 9.49
N ILE A 197 14.36 11.71 10.13
CA ILE A 197 13.47 10.72 9.49
C ILE A 197 12.88 11.24 8.16
N PRO A 198 12.32 12.47 8.06
CA PRO A 198 11.85 13.00 6.79
C PRO A 198 12.98 13.27 5.78
N GLY A 199 14.11 13.79 6.25
CA GLY A 199 15.26 14.08 5.38
C GLY A 199 15.83 12.82 4.74
N GLU A 200 16.07 11.77 5.53
CA GLU A 200 16.58 10.48 5.05
C GLU A 200 15.62 9.82 4.04
N ALA A 201 14.31 9.91 4.27
CA ALA A 201 13.32 9.36 3.34
C ALA A 201 13.40 10.02 1.96
N LEU A 202 13.59 11.35 1.91
CA LEU A 202 13.76 12.09 0.66
C LEU A 202 15.15 11.87 0.04
N PHE A 203 16.19 11.81 0.86
CA PHE A 203 17.55 11.48 0.43
C PHE A 203 17.61 10.12 -0.25
N GLN A 204 17.06 9.07 0.37
CA GLN A 204 17.01 7.73 -0.25
C GLN A 204 16.21 7.72 -1.55
N LYS A 205 15.11 8.48 -1.62
CA LYS A 205 14.32 8.62 -2.86
C LYS A 205 15.14 9.27 -3.97
N LEU A 206 15.84 10.37 -3.66
CA LEU A 206 16.72 11.09 -4.56
C LEU A 206 17.87 10.22 -5.05
N VAL A 207 18.57 9.53 -4.13
CA VAL A 207 19.68 8.63 -4.44
C VAL A 207 19.25 7.55 -5.42
N ASN A 208 18.09 6.92 -5.19
CA ASN A 208 17.57 5.90 -6.12
C ASN A 208 17.19 6.47 -7.49
N PHE A 209 16.71 7.71 -7.53
CA PHE A 209 16.41 8.42 -8.78
C PHE A 209 17.68 8.79 -9.54
N VAL A 210 18.69 9.36 -8.88
CA VAL A 210 19.96 9.72 -9.51
C VAL A 210 20.72 8.47 -9.94
N ALA A 211 20.76 7.42 -9.14
CA ALA A 211 21.36 6.14 -9.52
C ALA A 211 20.66 5.48 -10.72
N LYS A 212 19.36 5.76 -10.93
CA LYS A 212 18.67 5.37 -12.16
C LYS A 212 19.23 6.14 -13.34
N LEU A 213 19.28 7.47 -13.26
CA LEU A 213 19.75 8.32 -14.36
C LEU A 213 21.21 8.02 -14.72
N ASP A 214 22.07 7.85 -13.72
CA ASP A 214 23.48 7.51 -13.88
C ASP A 214 23.71 6.06 -14.38
N PHE A 215 22.75 5.15 -14.16
CA PHE A 215 22.78 3.82 -14.77
C PHE A 215 22.33 3.83 -16.24
N GLU A 216 21.43 4.76 -16.59
CA GLU A 216 20.85 4.92 -17.93
C GLU A 216 21.59 5.98 -18.77
N ASP A 217 22.76 6.43 -18.32
CA ASP A 217 23.57 7.50 -18.93
C ASP A 217 22.75 8.74 -19.30
N SER A 218 21.78 9.09 -18.45
CA SER A 218 20.75 10.12 -18.67
C SER A 218 20.88 11.32 -17.73
N ILE A 219 22.08 11.54 -17.16
CA ILE A 219 22.39 12.76 -16.40
C ILE A 219 22.58 13.91 -17.40
N PRO A 220 21.88 15.06 -17.24
CA PRO A 220 21.96 16.17 -18.19
C PRO A 220 23.37 16.77 -18.36
N ASP A 221 24.13 16.83 -17.27
CA ASP A 221 25.41 17.52 -17.10
C ASP A 221 26.46 16.57 -16.50
N PRO A 222 26.92 15.55 -17.26
CA PRO A 222 27.74 14.47 -16.72
C PRO A 222 29.10 14.94 -16.18
N GLU A 223 29.71 15.98 -16.75
CA GLU A 223 31.01 16.50 -16.30
C GLU A 223 30.90 17.17 -14.92
N ASP A 224 29.97 18.13 -14.78
CA ASP A 224 29.68 18.82 -13.52
C ASP A 224 29.23 17.83 -12.43
N TYR A 225 28.44 16.83 -12.81
CA TYR A 225 28.01 15.77 -11.91
C TYR A 225 29.20 14.97 -11.37
N GLN A 226 30.16 14.58 -12.21
CA GLN A 226 31.34 13.85 -11.76
C GLN A 226 32.22 14.71 -10.84
N GLU A 227 32.37 16.01 -11.11
CA GLU A 227 33.07 16.93 -10.22
C GLU A 227 32.36 17.04 -8.86
N TYR A 228 31.03 17.19 -8.87
CA TYR A 228 30.21 17.23 -7.66
C TYR A 228 30.31 15.94 -6.83
N LEU A 229 30.36 14.77 -7.45
CA LEU A 229 30.57 13.51 -6.72
C LEU A 229 31.92 13.48 -5.98
N GLN A 230 32.92 14.25 -6.40
CA GLN A 230 34.19 14.35 -5.66
C GLN A 230 34.07 15.21 -4.40
N THR A 231 33.15 16.18 -4.37
CA THR A 231 32.96 17.09 -3.23
C THR A 231 32.05 16.47 -2.16
N ASN A 232 31.03 15.72 -2.56
CA ASN A 232 30.07 15.10 -1.64
C ASN A 232 30.26 13.56 -1.56
N GLN A 233 31.19 13.14 -0.70
CA GLN A 233 31.52 11.73 -0.50
C GLN A 233 30.29 10.89 -0.08
N HIS A 234 29.46 11.40 0.81
CA HIS A 234 28.30 10.65 1.32
C HIS A 234 27.29 10.35 0.22
N PHE A 235 26.97 11.37 -0.60
CA PHE A 235 26.07 11.20 -1.73
C PHE A 235 26.66 10.24 -2.78
N ARG A 236 27.96 10.37 -3.08
CA ARG A 236 28.66 9.47 -4.01
C ARG A 236 28.56 8.00 -3.59
N GLU A 237 28.83 7.71 -2.32
CA GLU A 237 28.74 6.35 -1.78
C GLU A 237 27.31 5.82 -1.86
N ALA A 238 26.32 6.63 -1.49
CA ALA A 238 24.91 6.25 -1.54
C ALA A 238 24.46 5.93 -2.98
N VAL A 239 24.82 6.77 -3.96
CA VAL A 239 24.52 6.55 -5.38
C VAL A 239 25.21 5.29 -5.89
N ALA A 240 26.49 5.08 -5.58
CA ALA A 240 27.21 3.87 -6.00
C ALA A 240 26.55 2.59 -5.49
N VAL A 241 26.13 2.58 -4.21
CA VAL A 241 25.40 1.44 -3.61
C VAL A 241 24.05 1.23 -4.31
N ALA A 242 23.29 2.29 -4.57
CA ALA A 242 22.01 2.20 -5.27
C ALA A 242 22.17 1.71 -6.72
N LYS A 243 23.20 2.18 -7.43
CA LYS A 243 23.54 1.75 -8.79
C LYS A 243 23.92 0.26 -8.83
N ALA A 244 24.73 -0.20 -7.88
CA ALA A 244 25.10 -1.62 -7.76
C ALA A 244 23.86 -2.51 -7.49
N LYS A 245 22.95 -2.09 -6.60
CA LYS A 245 21.68 -2.79 -6.34
C LYS A 245 20.82 -2.87 -7.61
N ARG A 246 20.75 -1.78 -8.38
CA ARG A 246 20.01 -1.72 -9.65
C ARG A 246 20.60 -2.70 -10.66
N GLN A 247 21.91 -2.69 -10.84
CA GLN A 247 22.60 -3.61 -11.76
C GLN A 247 22.34 -5.08 -11.38
N ALA A 248 22.43 -5.43 -10.10
CA ALA A 248 22.13 -6.77 -9.61
C ALA A 248 20.68 -7.19 -9.89
N TYR A 249 19.73 -6.25 -9.75
CA TYR A 249 18.32 -6.48 -10.05
C TYR A 249 18.08 -6.73 -11.55
N PHE A 250 18.74 -6.00 -12.44
CA PHE A 250 18.66 -6.24 -13.89
C PHE A 250 19.18 -7.63 -14.28
N VAL A 251 20.33 -8.04 -13.73
CA VAL A 251 20.87 -9.41 -13.95
C VAL A 251 19.91 -10.48 -13.45
N TYR A 252 19.30 -10.27 -12.28
CA TYR A 252 18.27 -11.17 -11.74
C TYR A 252 17.04 -11.25 -12.66
N LEU A 253 16.53 -10.11 -13.14
CA LEU A 253 15.39 -10.05 -14.05
C LEU A 253 15.69 -10.76 -15.37
N GLU A 254 16.87 -10.55 -15.96
CA GLU A 254 17.27 -11.26 -17.17
C GLU A 254 17.29 -12.77 -16.98
N ARG A 255 17.87 -13.25 -15.86
CA ARG A 255 17.89 -14.67 -15.54
C ARG A 255 16.47 -15.23 -15.39
N LYS A 256 15.62 -14.54 -14.61
CA LYS A 256 14.24 -14.94 -14.40
C LYS A 256 13.46 -15.01 -15.71
N ASN A 257 13.59 -13.99 -16.57
CA ASN A 257 12.92 -13.95 -17.86
C ASN A 257 13.39 -15.09 -18.78
N ARG A 258 14.69 -15.43 -18.77
CA ARG A 258 15.22 -16.59 -19.52
C ARG A 258 14.67 -17.92 -19.00
N GLU A 259 14.58 -18.09 -17.69
CA GLU A 259 14.01 -19.29 -17.07
C GLU A 259 12.52 -19.46 -17.41
N GLU A 260 11.75 -18.38 -17.34
CA GLU A 260 10.33 -18.35 -17.72
C GLU A 260 10.14 -18.66 -19.21
N ALA A 261 10.95 -18.07 -20.09
CA ALA A 261 10.92 -18.36 -21.51
C ALA A 261 11.25 -19.84 -21.81
N ALA A 262 12.28 -20.39 -21.17
CA ALA A 262 12.66 -21.80 -21.32
C ALA A 262 11.61 -22.76 -20.73
N ALA A 263 10.91 -22.36 -19.66
CA ALA A 263 9.80 -23.13 -19.10
C ALA A 263 8.59 -23.13 -20.04
N ALA A 264 8.24 -21.98 -20.62
CA ALA A 264 7.19 -21.84 -21.61
C ALA A 264 7.46 -22.69 -22.87
N GLU A 265 8.69 -22.67 -23.37
CA GLU A 265 9.10 -23.49 -24.52
C GLU A 265 9.01 -24.99 -24.20
N ARG A 266 9.48 -25.43 -23.03
CA ARG A 266 9.34 -26.83 -22.59
C ARG A 266 7.88 -27.25 -22.48
N ALA A 267 7.02 -26.40 -21.92
CA ALA A 267 5.60 -26.66 -21.81
C ALA A 267 4.92 -26.78 -23.19
N ALA A 268 5.27 -25.89 -24.14
CA ALA A 268 4.78 -25.95 -25.52
C ALA A 268 5.20 -27.26 -26.22
N ASN A 269 6.47 -27.63 -26.09
CA ASN A 269 7.01 -28.87 -26.67
C ASN A 269 6.34 -30.12 -26.08
N ILE A 270 6.07 -30.15 -24.77
CA ILE A 270 5.34 -31.26 -24.13
C ILE A 270 3.89 -31.31 -24.62
N ALA A 271 3.22 -30.16 -24.73
CA ALA A 271 1.85 -30.10 -25.23
C ALA A 271 1.74 -30.60 -26.68
N GLU A 272 2.69 -30.24 -27.55
CA GLU A 272 2.75 -30.73 -28.93
C GLU A 272 2.98 -32.25 -28.98
N LYS A 273 3.97 -32.76 -28.25
CA LYS A 273 4.22 -34.21 -28.15
C LYS A 273 3.00 -34.97 -27.64
N ASN A 274 2.29 -34.42 -26.65
CA ASN A 274 1.06 -35.02 -26.13
C ASN A 274 -0.07 -35.01 -27.17
N LYS A 275 -0.26 -33.91 -27.91
CA LYS A 275 -1.21 -33.86 -29.04
C LYS A 275 -0.88 -34.92 -30.09
N ALA A 276 0.38 -35.07 -30.46
CA ALA A 276 0.82 -36.09 -31.41
C ALA A 276 0.57 -37.52 -30.90
N ARG A 277 0.86 -37.80 -29.62
CA ARG A 277 0.58 -39.10 -28.98
C ARG A 277 -0.91 -39.41 -28.96
N VAL A 278 -1.75 -38.44 -28.61
CA VAL A 278 -3.21 -38.60 -28.60
C VAL A 278 -3.73 -38.89 -30.02
N LYS A 279 -3.22 -38.18 -31.03
CA LYS A 279 -3.58 -38.44 -32.43
C LYS A 279 -3.20 -39.86 -32.86
N MET A 280 -1.96 -40.28 -32.62
CA MET A 280 -1.52 -41.66 -32.92
C MET A 280 -2.36 -42.72 -32.19
N ALA A 281 -2.72 -42.49 -30.93
CA ALA A 281 -3.56 -43.41 -30.18
C ALA A 281 -4.97 -43.51 -30.78
N LYS A 282 -5.57 -42.40 -31.20
CA LYS A 282 -6.86 -42.37 -31.90
C LYS A 282 -6.78 -43.11 -33.24
N ASP A 283 -5.73 -42.87 -34.02
CA ASP A 283 -5.55 -43.52 -35.32
C ASP A 283 -5.39 -45.05 -35.17
N LYS A 284 -4.59 -45.49 -34.19
CA LYS A 284 -4.45 -46.92 -33.86
C LYS A 284 -5.76 -47.55 -33.39
N ALA A 285 -6.52 -46.86 -32.54
CA ALA A 285 -7.82 -47.33 -32.07
C ALA A 285 -8.83 -47.45 -33.23
N ALA A 286 -8.85 -46.47 -34.14
CA ALA A 286 -9.69 -46.50 -35.33
C ALA A 286 -9.32 -47.67 -36.27
N GLN A 287 -8.03 -47.88 -36.52
CA GLN A 287 -7.56 -49.03 -37.31
C GLN A 287 -7.92 -50.37 -36.67
N SER A 288 -7.74 -50.50 -35.35
CA SER A 288 -8.10 -51.73 -34.63
C SER A 288 -9.61 -51.99 -34.69
N LYS A 289 -10.43 -50.94 -34.53
CA LYS A 289 -11.89 -51.05 -34.65
C LYS A 289 -12.31 -51.46 -36.07
N ALA A 290 -11.72 -50.86 -37.09
CA ALA A 290 -11.98 -51.23 -38.49
C ALA A 290 -11.65 -52.70 -38.77
N LYS A 291 -10.48 -53.18 -38.32
CA LYS A 291 -10.09 -54.60 -38.43
C LYS A 291 -11.04 -55.53 -37.68
N TRP A 292 -11.52 -55.11 -36.50
CA TRP A 292 -12.48 -55.89 -35.73
C TRP A 292 -13.84 -56.00 -36.43
N GLU A 293 -14.37 -54.90 -36.95
CA GLU A 293 -15.63 -54.88 -37.70
C GLU A 293 -15.52 -55.70 -39.00
N GLU A 294 -14.40 -55.61 -39.72
CA GLU A 294 -14.14 -56.43 -40.91
C GLU A 294 -14.12 -57.92 -40.57
N LYS A 295 -13.42 -58.31 -39.50
CA LYS A 295 -13.39 -59.69 -39.02
C LYS A 295 -14.77 -60.18 -38.61
N LYS A 296 -15.55 -59.35 -37.90
CA LYS A 296 -16.92 -59.66 -37.49
C LYS A 296 -17.84 -59.87 -38.70
N LYS A 297 -17.72 -59.02 -39.73
CA LYS A 297 -18.47 -59.15 -40.98
C LYS A 297 -18.10 -60.45 -41.71
N ALA A 298 -16.81 -60.73 -41.85
CA ALA A 298 -16.32 -61.97 -42.48
C ALA A 298 -16.79 -63.23 -41.70
N GLU A 299 -16.80 -63.18 -40.37
CA GLU A 299 -17.29 -64.27 -39.52
C GLU A 299 -18.82 -64.44 -39.63
N ALA A 300 -19.59 -63.35 -39.73
CA ALA A 300 -21.03 -63.40 -39.97
C ALA A 300 -21.37 -63.97 -41.36
N GLU A 301 -20.64 -63.59 -42.40
CA GLU A 301 -20.79 -64.16 -43.75
C GLU A 301 -20.45 -65.66 -43.77
N LEU A 302 -19.38 -66.06 -43.08
CA LEU A 302 -19.00 -67.47 -42.93
C LEU A 302 -20.09 -68.25 -42.16
N ALA A 303 -20.62 -67.69 -41.07
CA ALA A 303 -21.70 -68.28 -40.29
C ALA A 303 -22.97 -68.48 -41.12
N ALA A 304 -23.35 -67.47 -41.91
CA ALA A 304 -24.51 -67.53 -42.81
C ALA A 304 -24.32 -68.62 -43.88
N ARG A 305 -23.14 -68.70 -44.51
CA ARG A 305 -22.80 -69.75 -45.48
C ARG A 305 -22.86 -71.15 -44.86
N VAL A 306 -22.26 -71.33 -43.68
CA VAL A 306 -22.27 -72.61 -42.95
C VAL A 306 -23.70 -73.00 -42.57
N LYS A 307 -24.52 -72.06 -42.05
CA LYS A 307 -25.91 -72.31 -41.66
C LYS A 307 -26.78 -72.68 -42.86
N ALA A 308 -26.66 -71.96 -43.98
CA ALA A 308 -27.36 -72.29 -45.22
C ALA A 308 -26.98 -73.68 -45.74
N LYS A 309 -25.68 -74.02 -45.74
CA LYS A 309 -25.17 -75.32 -46.15
C LYS A 309 -25.58 -76.44 -45.19
N MET A 310 -25.73 -76.14 -43.90
CA MET A 310 -26.29 -77.07 -42.90
C MET A 310 -27.78 -77.34 -43.12
N ALA A 311 -28.56 -76.39 -43.64
CA ALA A 311 -30.00 -76.57 -43.88
C ALA A 311 -30.32 -77.36 -45.17
N ALA A 312 -29.41 -77.39 -46.15
CA ALA A 312 -29.61 -78.14 -47.40
C ALA A 312 -29.62 -79.67 -47.18
N PRO A 313 -30.51 -80.44 -47.85
CA PRO A 313 -30.50 -81.90 -47.80
C PRO A 313 -29.39 -82.50 -48.70
N GLY A 314 -28.74 -83.59 -48.25
CA GLY A 314 -27.70 -84.32 -49.00
C GLY A 314 -26.33 -84.44 -48.29
N LYS A 315 -25.40 -85.19 -48.90
CA LYS A 315 -24.01 -85.36 -48.40
C LYS A 315 -23.22 -84.07 -48.63
N LYS A 316 -22.65 -83.49 -47.56
CA LYS A 316 -22.01 -82.17 -47.58
C LYS A 316 -20.49 -82.30 -47.59
N ILE A 317 -19.84 -81.61 -48.51
CA ILE A 317 -18.37 -81.46 -48.57
C ILE A 317 -18.02 -80.10 -47.96
N TRP A 318 -17.23 -80.09 -46.89
CA TRP A 318 -16.91 -78.86 -46.14
C TRP A 318 -15.53 -78.35 -46.52
N LYS A 319 -15.41 -77.04 -46.81
CA LYS A 319 -14.08 -76.44 -47.01
C LYS A 319 -13.35 -76.36 -45.66
N ALA A 320 -12.02 -76.40 -45.67
CA ALA A 320 -11.21 -76.42 -44.43
C ALA A 320 -11.55 -75.29 -43.43
N HIS A 321 -11.84 -74.07 -43.90
CA HIS A 321 -12.25 -72.95 -43.04
C HIS A 321 -13.69 -73.06 -42.51
N GLU A 322 -14.60 -73.70 -43.26
CA GLU A 322 -15.97 -74.00 -42.82
C GLU A 322 -15.97 -75.13 -41.77
N ALA A 323 -15.18 -76.19 -42.00
CA ALA A 323 -14.98 -77.28 -41.05
C ALA A 323 -14.34 -76.79 -39.74
N GLY A 324 -13.35 -75.89 -39.83
CA GLY A 324 -12.75 -75.23 -38.68
C GLY A 324 -13.74 -74.36 -37.90
N TYR A 325 -14.66 -73.66 -38.58
CA TYR A 325 -15.73 -72.89 -37.93
C TYR A 325 -16.73 -73.81 -37.19
N ILE A 326 -17.14 -74.91 -37.83
CA ILE A 326 -18.05 -75.89 -37.23
C ILE A 326 -17.45 -76.53 -35.97
N ARG A 327 -16.17 -76.88 -36.02
CA ARG A 327 -15.45 -77.40 -34.86
C ARG A 327 -15.42 -76.39 -33.71
N ARG A 328 -15.19 -75.10 -34.02
CA ARG A 328 -15.08 -74.03 -33.01
C ARG A 328 -16.40 -73.69 -32.35
N ILE A 329 -17.48 -73.58 -33.12
CA ILE A 329 -18.78 -73.07 -32.63
C ILE A 329 -19.72 -74.20 -32.19
N TYR A 330 -19.73 -75.33 -32.91
CA TYR A 330 -20.65 -76.43 -32.65
C TYR A 330 -19.97 -77.66 -32.04
N GLY A 331 -18.63 -77.65 -31.86
CA GLY A 331 -17.88 -78.74 -31.23
C GLY A 331 -17.82 -80.04 -32.05
N LYS A 332 -18.23 -80.01 -33.32
CA LYS A 332 -18.32 -81.20 -34.18
C LYS A 332 -17.17 -81.24 -35.19
N ASN A 333 -16.54 -82.40 -35.32
CA ASN A 333 -15.60 -82.66 -36.42
C ASN A 333 -16.37 -83.15 -37.63
N VAL A 334 -16.23 -82.44 -38.75
CA VAL A 334 -16.83 -82.82 -40.03
C VAL A 334 -15.74 -83.20 -41.03
N PRO A 335 -15.95 -84.23 -41.87
CA PRO A 335 -15.01 -84.59 -42.93
C PRO A 335 -14.87 -83.44 -43.92
N THR A 336 -13.62 -83.02 -44.20
CA THR A 336 -13.28 -82.08 -45.28
C THR A 336 -13.17 -82.79 -46.61
#